data_AF-A0A662CPF2-F1
#
_entry.id   AF-A0A662CPF2-F1
#
_cell.length_a   1.000
_cell.length_b   1.000
_cell.length_c   1.000
_cell.angle_alpha   90.00
_cell.angle_beta   90.00
_cell.angle_gamma   90.00
#
_symmetry.space_group_name_H-M   'P 1'
#
loop_
_entity.id
_entity.type
_entity.pdbx_description
1 polymer ?
#
loop_
_entity_poly.entity_id
_entity_poly.type
_entity_poly.pdbx_seq_one_letter_code
_entity_poly.pdbx_strand_id
1 'polypeptide(L)'
;MINLDWKIQYRRFEMATINNTLKEENNNLADRITSVVAKNWLLVFSLSIGTYIGLPFLAPVFKSLGWNGMADSIYFLYSFVCHQYPQRSFFLFGQSSSYSLDTIQLWQDTSNPLTLGKFIGNSQLGWKVAWSDRMVAMYSSIPALSWLWYPLRDKIEPLPLWGFFSFLLPMGVDGITHILSDLAGLGNGFGSSNIWLKVLTGSAYSAEFYSGTQLGSFNSSMRILTGVLFGIGVVWFFFPQLDLLFRKTEKYLVIKQDQI
;
A
#
# COMPACT_ATOMS: atom_id res chain seq x y z
N MET A 1 -15.84 -15.85 54.02
CA MET A 1 -15.23 -14.51 53.92
C MET A 1 -13.88 -14.65 53.24
N ILE A 2 -13.81 -14.44 51.93
CA ILE A 2 -12.56 -14.54 51.16
C ILE A 2 -11.93 -13.15 51.11
N ASN A 3 -10.65 -13.12 51.47
CA ASN A 3 -9.84 -11.98 51.84
C ASN A 3 -9.78 -10.89 50.73
N LEU A 4 -10.29 -9.68 51.01
CA LEU A 4 -10.24 -8.51 50.11
C LEU A 4 -8.82 -7.90 49.99
N ASP A 5 -7.87 -8.36 50.83
CA ASP A 5 -6.54 -7.79 51.00
C ASP A 5 -5.64 -7.94 49.75
N TRP A 6 -5.71 -9.09 49.06
CA TRP A 6 -4.80 -9.37 47.94
C TRP A 6 -5.02 -8.45 46.72
N LYS A 7 -6.27 -8.07 46.41
CA LYS A 7 -6.59 -7.15 45.30
C LYS A 7 -6.15 -5.72 45.60
N ILE A 8 -6.10 -5.35 46.88
CA ILE A 8 -5.63 -4.04 47.33
C ILE A 8 -4.11 -4.00 47.28
N GLN A 9 -3.44 -5.06 47.75
CA GLN A 9 -1.99 -5.18 47.64
C GLN A 9 -1.51 -5.25 46.20
N TYR A 10 -2.19 -6.01 45.33
CA TYR A 10 -1.87 -6.07 43.89
C TYR A 10 -2.00 -4.69 43.23
N ARG A 11 -3.10 -3.97 43.45
CA ARG A 11 -3.26 -2.60 42.93
C ARG A 11 -2.22 -1.62 43.50
N ARG A 12 -1.85 -1.75 44.77
CA ARG A 12 -0.79 -0.90 45.36
C ARG A 12 0.57 -1.19 44.76
N PHE A 13 0.90 -2.45 44.51
CA PHE A 13 2.13 -2.85 43.85
C PHE A 13 2.14 -2.35 42.40
N GLU A 14 1.07 -2.59 41.65
CA GLU A 14 0.90 -2.11 40.26
C GLU A 14 1.04 -0.58 40.17
N MET A 15 0.40 0.16 41.08
CA MET A 15 0.52 1.62 41.16
C MET A 15 1.92 2.08 41.59
N ALA A 16 2.62 1.35 42.47
CA ALA A 16 3.99 1.66 42.87
C ALA A 16 5.00 1.38 41.74
N THR A 17 4.79 0.31 40.96
CA THR A 17 5.59 0.01 39.77
C THR A 17 5.35 1.04 38.68
N ILE A 18 4.10 1.45 38.45
CA ILE A 18 3.74 2.55 37.54
C ILE A 18 4.38 3.86 38.00
N ASN A 19 4.31 4.19 39.29
CA ASN A 19 4.92 5.41 39.83
C ASN A 19 6.46 5.40 39.72
N ASN A 20 7.13 4.26 39.92
CA ASN A 20 8.57 4.17 39.75
C ASN A 20 9.00 4.22 38.28
N THR A 21 8.24 3.64 37.35
CA THR A 21 8.50 3.77 35.90
C THR A 21 8.22 5.18 35.40
N LEU A 22 7.21 5.87 35.93
CA LEU A 22 6.95 7.29 35.68
C LEU A 22 8.07 8.19 36.20
N LYS A 23 8.75 7.79 37.27
CA LYS A 23 9.81 8.55 37.95
C LYS A 23 11.19 8.37 37.30
N GLU A 24 11.43 7.30 36.56
CA GLU A 24 12.74 7.00 35.95
C GLU A 24 12.95 7.55 34.53
N GLU A 25 11.91 7.88 33.75
CA GLU A 25 12.08 8.54 32.44
C GLU A 25 11.63 10.00 32.46
N ASN A 26 12.44 10.84 33.10
CA ASN A 26 12.30 12.30 33.05
C ASN A 26 12.96 12.88 31.78
N ASN A 27 12.73 12.24 30.62
CA ASN A 27 13.17 12.76 29.33
C ASN A 27 12.09 13.68 28.75
N ASN A 28 12.03 14.92 29.24
CA ASN A 28 11.14 15.98 28.74
C ASN A 28 11.12 16.09 27.21
N LEU A 29 12.24 15.77 26.53
CA LEU A 29 12.30 15.74 25.07
C LEU A 29 11.49 14.59 24.45
N ALA A 30 11.61 13.37 24.97
CA ALA A 30 10.90 12.21 24.46
C ALA A 30 9.38 12.36 24.63
N ASP A 31 8.92 12.87 25.78
CA ASP A 31 7.51 13.15 26.02
C ASP A 31 6.99 14.26 25.08
N ARG A 32 7.78 15.31 24.84
CA ARG A 32 7.44 16.36 23.86
C ARG A 32 7.33 15.82 22.44
N ILE A 33 8.30 15.01 21.99
CA ILE A 33 8.27 14.37 20.67
C ILE A 33 7.04 13.48 20.55
N THR A 34 6.80 12.61 21.54
CA THR A 34 5.62 11.73 21.55
C THR A 34 4.32 12.52 21.52
N SER A 35 4.22 13.63 22.26
CA SER A 35 3.05 14.50 22.25
C SER A 35 2.81 15.12 20.87
N VAL A 36 3.85 15.65 20.22
CA VAL A 36 3.76 16.19 18.86
C VAL A 36 3.35 15.12 17.86
N VAL A 37 3.95 13.93 17.94
CA VAL A 37 3.63 12.80 17.07
C VAL A 37 2.19 12.35 17.29
N ALA A 38 1.72 12.21 18.53
CA ALA A 38 0.37 11.78 18.83
C ALA A 38 -0.69 12.78 18.33
N LYS A 39 -0.44 14.09 18.51
CA LYS A 39 -1.32 15.15 18.01
C LYS A 39 -1.36 15.22 16.49
N ASN A 40 -0.24 14.93 15.83
CA ASN A 40 -0.08 15.06 14.38
C ASN A 40 0.06 13.69 13.69
N TRP A 41 -0.47 12.62 14.29
CA TRP A 41 -0.16 11.25 13.88
C TRP A 41 -0.52 10.97 12.42
N LEU A 42 -1.63 11.54 11.94
CA LEU A 42 -2.07 11.37 10.55
C LEU A 42 -1.10 12.06 9.58
N LEU A 43 -0.57 13.23 9.93
CA LEU A 43 0.42 13.93 9.12
C LEU A 43 1.73 13.16 9.10
N VAL A 44 2.21 12.70 10.26
CA VAL A 44 3.42 11.87 10.37
C VAL A 44 3.26 10.60 9.53
N PHE A 45 2.14 9.89 9.68
CA PHE A 45 1.80 8.74 8.85
C PHE A 45 1.82 9.08 7.36
N SER A 46 1.18 10.19 6.96
CA SER A 46 1.10 10.63 5.57
C SER A 46 2.46 10.96 4.95
N LEU A 47 3.35 11.58 5.72
CA LEU A 47 4.72 11.88 5.28
C LEU A 47 5.56 10.60 5.17
N SER A 48 5.46 9.70 6.15
CA SER A 48 6.17 8.42 6.12
C SER A 48 5.71 7.55 4.95
N ILE A 49 4.41 7.34 4.80
CA ILE A 49 3.87 6.53 3.70
C ILE A 49 4.02 7.22 2.35
N GLY A 50 3.88 8.55 2.30
CA GLY A 50 4.10 9.35 1.10
C GLY A 50 5.54 9.26 0.59
N THR A 51 6.51 9.17 1.49
CA THR A 51 7.92 8.92 1.11
C THR A 51 8.08 7.53 0.50
N TYR A 52 7.51 6.49 1.12
CA TYR A 52 7.50 5.13 0.58
C TYR A 52 6.81 5.07 -0.81
N ILE A 53 5.67 5.72 -0.96
CA ILE A 53 4.93 5.75 -2.24
C ILE A 53 5.62 6.60 -3.31
N GLY A 54 6.28 7.70 -2.92
CA GLY A 54 6.93 8.63 -3.83
C GLY A 54 8.21 8.09 -4.44
N LEU A 55 8.98 7.27 -3.70
CA LEU A 55 10.24 6.71 -4.18
C LEU A 55 10.10 5.94 -5.52
N PRO A 56 9.14 5.02 -5.71
CA PRO A 56 8.92 4.37 -7.01
C PRO A 56 8.69 5.31 -8.19
N PHE A 57 8.09 6.49 -7.96
CA PHE A 57 7.89 7.52 -8.99
C PHE A 57 9.16 8.36 -9.22
N LEU A 58 10.07 8.45 -8.25
CA LEU A 58 11.37 9.09 -8.44
C LEU A 58 12.32 8.25 -9.29
N ALA A 59 12.17 6.93 -9.33
CA ALA A 59 13.02 6.06 -10.18
C ALA A 59 13.04 6.46 -11.66
N PRO A 60 11.89 6.64 -12.35
CA PRO A 60 11.88 7.13 -13.73
C PRO A 60 12.36 8.59 -13.87
N VAL A 61 12.20 9.43 -12.85
CA VAL A 61 12.76 10.81 -12.84
C VAL A 61 14.29 10.76 -12.82
N PHE A 62 14.88 9.93 -11.97
CA PHE A 62 16.33 9.77 -11.94
C PHE A 62 16.87 9.15 -13.23
N LYS A 63 16.14 8.23 -13.86
CA LYS A 63 16.51 7.74 -15.20
C LYS A 63 16.49 8.85 -16.25
N SER A 64 15.47 9.70 -16.25
CA SER A 64 15.37 10.80 -17.23
C SER A 64 16.46 11.86 -17.06
N LEU A 65 16.94 12.06 -15.82
CA LEU A 65 18.07 12.93 -15.49
C LEU A 65 19.45 12.27 -15.68
N GLY A 66 19.52 10.98 -16.05
CA GLY A 66 20.76 10.23 -16.20
C GLY A 66 21.38 9.74 -14.88
N TRP A 67 20.70 9.90 -13.74
CA TRP A 67 21.13 9.46 -12.41
C TRP A 67 20.87 7.96 -12.20
N ASN A 68 21.51 7.13 -13.03
CA ASN A 68 21.25 5.69 -13.10
C ASN A 68 21.42 4.97 -11.76
N GLY A 69 22.49 5.25 -11.00
CA GLY A 69 22.74 4.57 -9.72
C GLY A 69 21.62 4.78 -8.69
N MET A 70 21.05 5.98 -8.61
CA MET A 70 19.93 6.27 -7.71
C MET A 70 18.65 5.57 -8.17
N ALA A 71 18.37 5.62 -9.49
CA ALA A 71 17.21 4.94 -10.05
C ALA A 71 17.27 3.42 -9.84
N ASP A 72 18.41 2.81 -10.17
CA ASP A 72 18.63 1.37 -10.08
C ASP A 72 18.55 0.87 -8.63
N SER A 73 18.99 1.68 -7.66
CA SER A 73 18.80 1.40 -6.24
C SER A 73 17.32 1.34 -5.85
N ILE A 74 16.50 2.26 -6.36
CA ILE A 74 15.05 2.23 -6.11
C ILE A 74 14.41 1.01 -6.78
N TYR A 75 14.70 0.75 -8.07
CA TYR A 75 14.18 -0.44 -8.76
C TYR A 75 14.54 -1.73 -8.01
N PHE A 76 15.78 -1.84 -7.55
CA PHE A 76 16.25 -2.97 -6.76
C PHE A 76 15.51 -3.12 -5.43
N LEU A 77 15.45 -2.07 -4.61
CA LEU A 77 14.78 -2.12 -3.30
C LEU A 77 13.28 -2.48 -3.44
N TYR A 78 12.61 -1.93 -4.45
CA TYR A 78 11.20 -2.23 -4.68
C TYR A 78 10.97 -3.56 -5.40
N SER A 79 12.01 -4.23 -5.89
CA SER A 79 11.86 -5.54 -6.56
C SER A 79 11.49 -6.65 -5.57
N PHE A 80 11.83 -6.48 -4.29
CA PHE A 80 11.46 -7.41 -3.21
C PHE A 80 9.96 -7.39 -2.88
N VAL A 81 9.26 -6.30 -3.18
CA VAL A 81 7.82 -6.13 -2.90
C VAL A 81 6.96 -6.21 -4.15
N CYS A 82 7.55 -5.97 -5.33
CA CYS A 82 6.82 -5.92 -6.59
C CYS A 82 7.70 -6.48 -7.71
N HIS A 83 7.14 -7.37 -8.54
CA HIS A 83 7.82 -7.92 -9.72
C HIS A 83 8.11 -6.86 -10.81
N GLN A 84 7.41 -5.72 -10.77
CA GLN A 84 7.61 -4.57 -11.65
C GLN A 84 7.53 -4.93 -13.15
N TYR A 85 6.59 -5.81 -13.53
CA TYR A 85 6.42 -6.17 -14.93
C TYR A 85 6.02 -4.95 -15.78
N PRO A 86 6.75 -4.64 -16.87
CA PRO A 86 6.58 -3.40 -17.62
C PRO A 86 5.17 -3.24 -18.20
N GLN A 87 4.58 -4.32 -18.72
CA GLN A 87 3.22 -4.31 -19.27
C GLN A 87 2.10 -4.11 -18.23
N ARG A 88 2.45 -4.03 -16.94
CA ARG A 88 1.56 -3.73 -15.80
C ARG A 88 2.02 -2.51 -15.02
N SER A 89 3.07 -1.81 -15.45
CA SER A 89 3.62 -0.62 -14.79
C SER A 89 3.26 0.63 -15.58
N PHE A 90 3.18 1.77 -14.88
CA PHE A 90 3.08 3.06 -15.56
C PHE A 90 4.45 3.49 -16.08
N PHE A 91 4.47 4.23 -17.18
CA PHE A 91 5.67 4.84 -17.76
C PHE A 91 5.58 6.36 -17.68
N LEU A 92 6.71 6.99 -17.36
CA LEU A 92 6.88 8.45 -17.39
C LEU A 92 7.92 8.82 -18.43
N PHE A 93 7.81 10.04 -18.97
CA PHE A 93 8.72 10.60 -19.97
C PHE A 93 8.76 9.83 -21.30
N GLY A 94 7.64 9.18 -21.65
CA GLY A 94 7.44 8.47 -22.91
C GLY A 94 6.18 8.91 -23.64
N GLN A 95 5.87 8.21 -24.73
CA GLN A 95 4.70 8.50 -25.58
C GLN A 95 3.35 8.12 -24.94
N SER A 96 3.35 7.13 -24.06
CA SER A 96 2.16 6.64 -23.35
C SER A 96 2.48 6.36 -21.88
N SER A 97 1.46 6.40 -21.04
CA SER A 97 1.56 6.05 -19.61
C SER A 97 1.58 4.55 -19.36
N SER A 98 1.29 3.70 -20.36
CA SER A 98 1.44 2.25 -20.28
C SER A 98 1.50 1.63 -21.68
N TYR A 99 2.05 0.42 -21.78
CA TYR A 99 2.24 -0.28 -23.05
C TYR A 99 1.80 -1.74 -22.95
N SER A 100 1.31 -2.29 -24.06
CA SER A 100 0.97 -3.71 -24.17
C SER A 100 2.22 -4.58 -24.16
N LEU A 101 2.05 -5.87 -23.85
CA LEU A 101 3.16 -6.83 -23.88
C LEU A 101 3.81 -6.92 -25.28
N ASP A 102 3.00 -6.88 -26.34
CA ASP A 102 3.48 -6.91 -27.74
C ASP A 102 4.38 -5.71 -28.06
N THR A 103 4.06 -4.54 -27.51
CA THR A 103 4.89 -3.34 -27.68
C THR A 103 6.23 -3.49 -26.94
N ILE A 104 6.21 -4.05 -25.72
CA ILE A 104 7.42 -4.31 -24.94
C ILE A 104 8.30 -5.38 -25.62
N GLN A 105 7.69 -6.36 -26.29
CA GLN A 105 8.40 -7.44 -26.97
C GLN A 105 9.36 -6.95 -28.07
N LEU A 106 9.11 -5.76 -28.63
CA LEU A 106 10.00 -5.12 -29.60
C LEU A 106 11.36 -4.72 -28.99
N TRP A 107 11.47 -4.66 -27.66
CA TRP A 107 12.64 -4.14 -26.93
C TRP A 107 13.25 -5.16 -25.98
N GLN A 108 12.47 -6.13 -25.52
CA GLN A 108 12.89 -7.14 -24.56
C GLN A 108 12.22 -8.47 -24.87
N ASP A 109 12.99 -9.55 -24.76
CA ASP A 109 12.41 -10.89 -24.74
C ASP A 109 11.36 -11.03 -23.61
N THR A 110 10.10 -11.27 -24.01
CA THR A 110 8.95 -11.43 -23.12
C THR A 110 8.67 -12.89 -22.77
N SER A 111 9.41 -13.84 -23.34
CA SER A 111 9.21 -15.28 -23.08
C SER A 111 9.67 -15.70 -21.68
N ASN A 112 10.69 -15.01 -21.14
CA ASN A 112 11.23 -15.28 -19.81
C ASN A 112 10.77 -14.20 -18.79
N PRO A 113 9.97 -14.57 -17.77
CA PRO A 113 9.50 -13.62 -16.74
C PRO A 113 10.62 -12.89 -16.01
N LEU A 114 11.75 -13.56 -15.73
CA LEU A 114 12.88 -12.97 -15.01
C LEU A 114 13.57 -11.89 -15.84
N THR A 115 13.63 -12.09 -17.15
CA THR A 115 14.18 -11.11 -18.10
C THR A 115 13.20 -9.96 -18.32
N LEU A 116 11.91 -10.26 -18.44
CA LEU A 116 10.85 -9.26 -18.61
C LEU A 116 10.81 -8.24 -17.47
N GLY A 117 10.94 -8.70 -16.21
CA GLY A 117 10.97 -7.81 -15.04
C GLY A 117 12.15 -6.82 -15.04
N LYS A 118 13.26 -7.14 -15.71
CA LYS A 118 14.45 -6.29 -15.81
C LYS A 118 14.29 -5.14 -16.79
N PHE A 119 13.31 -5.19 -17.69
CA PHE A 119 13.08 -4.09 -18.63
C PHE A 119 12.58 -2.85 -17.88
N ILE A 120 13.42 -1.83 -17.76
CA ILE A 120 13.10 -0.57 -17.07
C ILE A 120 12.43 0.44 -18.03
N GLY A 121 12.82 0.46 -19.29
CA GLY A 121 12.39 1.46 -20.27
C GLY A 121 13.55 2.01 -21.08
N ASN A 122 13.25 2.95 -21.97
CA ASN A 122 14.22 3.57 -22.89
C ASN A 122 13.75 4.98 -23.28
N SER A 123 14.54 5.69 -24.10
CA SER A 123 14.23 7.06 -24.52
C SER A 123 12.95 7.20 -25.36
N GLN A 124 12.44 6.12 -25.97
CA GLN A 124 11.22 6.14 -26.76
C GLN A 124 9.98 5.87 -25.91
N LEU A 125 10.03 4.81 -25.09
CA LEU A 125 8.91 4.39 -24.24
C LEU A 125 8.84 5.17 -22.93
N GLY A 126 9.90 5.88 -22.56
CA GLY A 126 10.10 6.43 -21.23
C GLY A 126 10.57 5.35 -20.26
N TRP A 127 10.50 5.65 -18.97
CA TRP A 127 10.93 4.75 -17.89
C TRP A 127 9.75 4.39 -16.99
N LYS A 128 9.68 3.13 -16.59
CA LYS A 128 8.58 2.62 -15.77
C LYS A 128 8.66 3.15 -14.33
N VAL A 129 7.53 3.36 -13.68
CA VAL A 129 7.47 3.48 -12.22
C VAL A 129 7.97 2.16 -11.62
N ALA A 130 8.73 2.20 -10.53
CA ALA A 130 9.25 0.98 -9.86
C ALA A 130 8.15 0.17 -9.12
N TRP A 131 6.93 0.19 -9.64
CA TRP A 131 5.75 -0.51 -9.16
C TRP A 131 4.82 -0.88 -10.32
N SER A 132 3.99 -1.89 -10.08
CA SER A 132 2.83 -2.17 -10.94
C SER A 132 1.69 -1.20 -10.62
N ASP A 133 0.76 -1.04 -11.56
CA ASP A 133 -0.49 -0.29 -11.39
C ASP A 133 -1.29 -0.75 -10.16
N ARG A 134 -1.28 -2.06 -9.87
CA ARG A 134 -1.82 -2.66 -8.64
C ARG A 134 -1.20 -2.06 -7.38
N MET A 135 0.13 -2.06 -7.30
CA MET A 135 0.84 -1.54 -6.12
C MET A 135 0.60 -0.04 -5.94
N VAL A 136 0.61 0.70 -7.04
CA VAL A 136 0.23 2.12 -7.04
C VAL A 136 -1.18 2.29 -6.49
N ALA A 137 -2.17 1.54 -6.96
CA ALA A 137 -3.55 1.64 -6.48
C ALA A 137 -3.70 1.23 -5.00
N MET A 138 -3.05 0.15 -4.58
CA MET A 138 -3.10 -0.33 -3.19
C MET A 138 -2.51 0.67 -2.21
N TYR A 139 -1.27 1.13 -2.46
CA TYR A 139 -0.57 1.95 -1.48
C TYR A 139 -0.99 3.41 -1.56
N SER A 140 -1.19 3.98 -2.75
CA SER A 140 -1.56 5.40 -2.90
C SER A 140 -2.99 5.69 -2.46
N SER A 141 -3.89 4.70 -2.48
CA SER A 141 -5.25 4.90 -1.98
C SER A 141 -5.30 5.06 -0.45
N ILE A 142 -4.39 4.44 0.30
CA ILE A 142 -4.37 4.51 1.78
C ILE A 142 -4.25 5.94 2.31
N PRO A 143 -3.24 6.75 1.94
CA PRO A 143 -3.16 8.13 2.43
C PRO A 143 -4.33 8.98 1.91
N ALA A 144 -4.79 8.79 0.67
CA ALA A 144 -5.94 9.54 0.16
C ALA A 144 -7.21 9.24 0.97
N LEU A 145 -7.49 7.96 1.21
CA LEU A 145 -8.64 7.51 1.97
C LEU A 145 -8.53 7.84 3.46
N SER A 146 -7.32 7.89 4.03
CA SER A 146 -7.14 8.29 5.42
C SER A 146 -7.50 9.75 5.66
N TRP A 147 -7.14 10.65 4.74
CA TRP A 147 -7.55 12.06 4.80
C TRP A 147 -9.05 12.24 4.58
N LEU A 148 -9.68 11.42 3.74
CA LEU A 148 -11.14 11.40 3.57
C LEU A 148 -11.86 10.84 4.82
N TRP A 149 -11.29 9.82 5.44
CA TRP A 149 -11.81 9.20 6.66
C TRP A 149 -11.67 10.11 7.88
N TYR A 150 -10.58 10.87 8.00
CA TYR A 150 -10.28 11.66 9.19
C TYR A 150 -11.41 12.59 9.66
N PRO A 151 -12.07 13.43 8.83
CA PRO A 151 -13.19 14.25 9.28
C PRO A 151 -14.43 13.43 9.70
N LEU A 152 -14.52 12.17 9.30
CA LEU A 152 -15.61 11.24 9.60
C LEU A 152 -15.27 10.26 10.74
N ARG A 153 -14.05 10.32 11.29
CA ARG A 153 -13.50 9.32 12.22
C ARG A 153 -14.34 9.07 13.48
N ASP A 154 -15.06 10.08 13.96
CA ASP A 154 -15.93 9.96 15.14
C ASP A 154 -17.34 9.41 14.81
N LYS A 155 -17.67 9.27 13.53
CA LYS A 155 -18.99 8.81 13.04
C LYS A 155 -18.96 7.40 12.44
N ILE A 156 -17.79 6.92 12.02
CA ILE A 156 -17.63 5.64 11.34
C ILE A 156 -17.31 4.57 12.38
N GLU A 157 -18.16 3.55 12.47
CA GLU A 157 -17.88 2.39 13.31
C GLU A 157 -16.70 1.57 12.73
N PRO A 158 -15.83 1.00 13.59
CA PRO A 158 -14.73 0.16 13.13
C PRO A 158 -15.22 -1.05 12.35
N LEU A 159 -14.56 -1.32 11.23
CA LEU A 159 -14.88 -2.48 10.41
C LEU A 159 -14.61 -3.78 11.19
N PRO A 160 -15.54 -4.75 11.26
CA PRO A 160 -15.26 -6.05 11.86
C PRO A 160 -14.28 -6.84 10.98
N LEU A 161 -13.61 -7.83 11.58
CA LEU A 161 -12.55 -8.60 10.92
C LEU A 161 -12.99 -9.28 9.61
N TRP A 162 -14.23 -9.81 9.56
CA TRP A 162 -14.76 -10.41 8.34
C TRP A 162 -14.98 -9.38 7.22
N GLY A 163 -15.37 -8.15 7.57
CA GLY A 163 -15.52 -7.05 6.62
C GLY A 163 -14.16 -6.66 6.04
N PHE A 164 -13.14 -6.58 6.89
CA PHE A 164 -11.76 -6.34 6.46
C PHE A 164 -11.29 -7.37 5.45
N PHE A 165 -11.43 -8.66 5.75
CA PHE A 165 -11.06 -9.71 4.80
C PHE A 165 -11.89 -9.68 3.51
N SER A 166 -13.15 -9.24 3.56
CA SER A 166 -13.98 -9.10 2.36
C SER A 166 -13.44 -8.04 1.39
N PHE A 167 -12.86 -6.95 1.88
CA PHE A 167 -12.20 -5.92 1.05
C PHE A 167 -10.84 -6.39 0.50
N LEU A 168 -10.13 -7.25 1.22
CA LEU A 168 -8.84 -7.80 0.81
C LEU A 168 -8.99 -8.95 -0.20
N LEU A 169 -10.08 -9.72 -0.10
CA LEU A 169 -10.29 -10.95 -0.83
C LEU A 169 -10.17 -10.77 -2.36
N PRO A 170 -10.78 -9.76 -3.01
CA PRO A 170 -10.63 -9.57 -4.46
C PRO A 170 -9.17 -9.44 -4.90
N MET A 171 -8.37 -8.69 -4.15
CA MET A 171 -6.93 -8.53 -4.41
C MET A 171 -6.15 -9.82 -4.15
N GLY A 172 -6.50 -10.54 -3.08
CA GLY A 172 -5.90 -11.84 -2.76
C GLY A 172 -6.15 -12.88 -3.86
N VAL A 173 -7.39 -12.98 -4.34
CA VAL A 173 -7.78 -13.88 -5.44
C VAL A 173 -7.06 -13.50 -6.73
N ASP A 174 -7.01 -12.21 -7.07
CA ASP A 174 -6.27 -11.69 -8.24
C ASP A 174 -4.77 -12.03 -8.14
N GLY A 175 -4.15 -11.81 -6.98
CA GLY A 175 -2.75 -12.16 -6.72
C GLY A 175 -2.46 -13.65 -6.87
N ILE A 176 -3.28 -14.51 -6.25
CA ILE A 176 -3.14 -15.97 -6.32
C ILE A 176 -3.31 -16.46 -7.76
N THR A 177 -4.34 -15.97 -8.47
CA THR A 177 -4.60 -16.35 -9.86
C THR A 177 -3.44 -15.98 -10.77
N HIS A 178 -2.81 -14.83 -10.53
CA HIS A 178 -1.62 -14.41 -11.27
C HIS A 178 -0.41 -15.29 -10.98
N ILE A 179 -0.15 -15.66 -9.73
CA ILE A 179 0.96 -16.59 -9.38
C ILE A 179 0.76 -17.94 -10.06
N LEU A 180 -0.46 -18.49 -10.01
CA LEU A 180 -0.79 -19.76 -10.67
C LEU A 180 -0.65 -19.66 -12.19
N SER A 181 -1.06 -18.53 -12.78
CA SER A 181 -0.92 -18.29 -14.22
C SER A 181 0.54 -18.16 -14.65
N ASP A 182 1.37 -17.46 -13.86
CA ASP A 182 2.78 -17.28 -14.15
C ASP A 182 3.56 -18.61 -14.02
N LEU A 183 3.12 -19.53 -13.13
CA LEU A 183 3.65 -20.89 -13.02
C LEU A 183 3.27 -21.79 -14.23
N ALA A 184 2.11 -21.54 -14.84
CA ALA A 184 1.61 -22.26 -16.02
C ALA A 184 2.07 -21.65 -17.36
N GLY A 185 2.82 -20.54 -17.33
CA GLY A 185 3.32 -19.80 -18.49
C GLY A 185 2.63 -18.43 -18.69
N LEU A 186 3.44 -17.38 -18.88
CA LEU A 186 2.96 -16.02 -19.09
C LEU A 186 1.97 -15.95 -20.26
N GLY A 187 0.78 -15.41 -20.01
CA GLY A 187 -0.25 -15.21 -21.05
C GLY A 187 -1.19 -16.39 -21.27
N ASN A 188 -1.03 -17.52 -20.56
CA ASN A 188 -1.92 -18.69 -20.70
C ASN A 188 -2.93 -18.86 -19.55
N GLY A 189 -3.00 -17.88 -18.64
CA GLY A 189 -3.91 -17.92 -17.48
C GLY A 189 -5.36 -17.61 -17.82
N PHE A 190 -6.27 -17.96 -16.90
CA PHE A 190 -7.73 -17.72 -17.02
C PHE A 190 -8.09 -16.27 -17.42
N GLY A 191 -7.30 -15.28 -16.98
CA GLY A 191 -7.51 -13.85 -17.28
C GLY A 191 -6.83 -13.32 -18.55
N SER A 192 -6.12 -14.15 -19.33
CA SER A 192 -5.37 -13.65 -20.50
C SER A 192 -6.26 -13.30 -21.68
N SER A 193 -7.37 -14.01 -21.85
CA SER A 193 -8.31 -13.82 -22.97
C SER A 193 -9.66 -13.26 -22.52
N ASN A 194 -9.99 -13.37 -21.23
CA ASN A 194 -11.27 -13.01 -20.62
C ASN A 194 -12.47 -13.43 -21.47
N ILE A 195 -12.45 -14.67 -21.99
CA ILE A 195 -13.50 -15.22 -22.86
C ILE A 195 -14.87 -15.15 -22.18
N TRP A 196 -14.94 -15.42 -20.88
CA TRP A 196 -16.16 -15.30 -20.08
C TRP A 196 -16.79 -13.90 -20.18
N LEU A 197 -15.95 -12.84 -20.14
CA LEU A 197 -16.40 -11.46 -20.25
C LEU A 197 -16.82 -11.13 -21.68
N LYS A 198 -16.12 -11.66 -22.70
CA LYS A 198 -16.52 -11.54 -24.10
C LYS A 198 -17.91 -12.13 -24.34
N VAL A 199 -18.19 -13.31 -23.77
CA VAL A 199 -19.51 -13.97 -23.84
C VAL A 199 -20.58 -13.11 -23.16
N LEU A 200 -20.34 -12.66 -21.92
CA LEU A 200 -21.30 -11.85 -21.17
C LEU A 200 -21.63 -10.50 -21.83
N THR A 201 -20.65 -9.87 -22.46
CA THR A 201 -20.80 -8.54 -23.06
C THR A 201 -21.16 -8.59 -24.55
N GLY A 202 -21.31 -9.79 -25.13
CA GLY A 202 -21.51 -9.94 -26.57
C GLY A 202 -20.37 -9.34 -27.40
N SER A 203 -19.14 -9.33 -26.87
CA SER A 203 -17.95 -8.71 -27.48
C SER A 203 -18.12 -7.23 -27.84
N ALA A 204 -18.87 -6.47 -27.03
CA ALA A 204 -19.14 -5.05 -27.25
C ALA A 204 -17.91 -4.12 -27.20
N TYR A 205 -16.78 -4.57 -26.62
CA TYR A 205 -15.56 -3.77 -26.46
C TYR A 205 -14.43 -4.22 -27.39
N SER A 206 -13.33 -3.46 -27.44
CA SER A 206 -12.18 -3.81 -28.30
C SER A 206 -11.46 -5.08 -27.82
N ALA A 207 -10.70 -5.72 -28.71
CA ALA A 207 -9.92 -6.91 -28.36
C ALA A 207 -8.93 -6.63 -27.20
N GLU A 208 -8.30 -5.47 -27.23
CA GLU A 208 -7.33 -4.99 -26.24
C GLU A 208 -7.98 -4.77 -24.86
N PHE A 209 -9.26 -4.38 -24.82
CA PHE A 209 -9.98 -4.27 -23.55
C PHE A 209 -10.04 -5.63 -22.83
N TYR A 210 -10.34 -6.71 -23.57
CA TYR A 210 -10.50 -8.04 -22.99
C TYR A 210 -9.17 -8.73 -22.67
N SER A 211 -8.19 -8.72 -23.58
CA SER A 211 -6.94 -9.49 -23.42
C SER A 211 -5.73 -8.66 -23.00
N GLY A 212 -5.86 -7.33 -22.99
CA GLY A 212 -4.76 -6.44 -22.64
C GLY A 212 -4.39 -6.52 -21.16
N THR A 213 -3.19 -6.01 -20.87
CA THR A 213 -2.72 -5.79 -19.48
C THR A 213 -2.39 -4.33 -19.21
N GLN A 214 -2.25 -3.52 -20.26
CA GLN A 214 -2.00 -2.09 -20.17
C GLN A 214 -3.20 -1.32 -19.61
N LEU A 215 -3.00 -0.04 -19.30
CA LEU A 215 -4.07 0.84 -18.85
C LEU A 215 -5.20 0.89 -19.90
N GLY A 216 -6.44 0.86 -19.42
CA GLY A 216 -7.63 0.79 -20.28
C GLY A 216 -8.09 -0.64 -20.60
N SER A 217 -7.30 -1.67 -20.28
CA SER A 217 -7.77 -3.05 -20.30
C SER A 217 -8.60 -3.39 -19.06
N PHE A 218 -9.49 -4.37 -19.19
CA PHE A 218 -10.26 -4.93 -18.07
C PHE A 218 -9.33 -5.40 -16.94
N ASN A 219 -8.25 -6.10 -17.27
CA ASN A 219 -7.29 -6.60 -16.29
C ASN A 219 -6.64 -5.46 -15.49
N SER A 220 -6.27 -4.35 -16.14
CA SER A 220 -5.75 -3.17 -15.43
C SER A 220 -6.82 -2.50 -14.57
N SER A 221 -8.04 -2.36 -15.08
CA SER A 221 -9.17 -1.83 -14.30
C SER A 221 -9.45 -2.64 -13.05
N MET A 222 -9.44 -3.97 -13.14
CA MET A 222 -9.64 -4.84 -11.98
C MET A 222 -8.49 -4.74 -10.97
N ARG A 223 -7.23 -4.64 -11.41
CA ARG A 223 -6.09 -4.42 -10.51
C ARG A 223 -6.18 -3.09 -9.76
N ILE A 224 -6.61 -2.03 -10.44
CA ILE A 224 -6.80 -0.71 -9.83
C ILE A 224 -7.97 -0.74 -8.86
N LEU A 225 -9.13 -1.26 -9.28
CA LEU A 225 -10.33 -1.34 -8.45
C LEU A 225 -10.09 -2.15 -7.17
N THR A 226 -9.54 -3.35 -7.31
CA THR A 226 -9.24 -4.20 -6.15
C THR A 226 -8.15 -3.59 -5.27
N GLY A 227 -7.22 -2.82 -5.84
CA GLY A 227 -6.22 -2.07 -5.09
C GLY A 227 -6.83 -0.96 -4.23
N VAL A 228 -7.80 -0.22 -4.79
CA VAL A 228 -8.55 0.78 -4.02
C VAL A 228 -9.40 0.12 -2.93
N LEU A 229 -10.07 -1.00 -3.22
CA LEU A 229 -10.82 -1.77 -2.22
C LEU A 229 -9.92 -2.23 -1.06
N PHE A 230 -8.71 -2.70 -1.37
CA PHE A 230 -7.71 -3.02 -0.36
C PHE A 230 -7.42 -1.81 0.54
N GLY A 231 -7.16 -0.63 -0.04
CA GLY A 231 -6.93 0.60 0.71
C GLY A 231 -8.12 1.00 1.60
N ILE A 232 -9.35 0.86 1.10
CA ILE A 232 -10.58 1.09 1.89
C ILE A 232 -10.62 0.15 3.10
N GLY A 233 -10.39 -1.15 2.88
CA GLY A 233 -10.35 -2.13 3.96
C GLY A 233 -9.30 -1.80 5.02
N VAL A 234 -8.07 -1.46 4.59
CA VAL A 234 -6.97 -1.10 5.49
C VAL A 234 -7.30 0.13 6.31
N VAL A 235 -7.77 1.21 5.68
CA VAL A 235 -8.10 2.45 6.39
C VAL A 235 -9.25 2.22 7.37
N TRP A 236 -10.36 1.66 6.90
CA TRP A 236 -11.55 1.47 7.73
C TRP A 236 -11.32 0.50 8.89
N PHE A 237 -10.48 -0.52 8.72
CA PHE A 237 -10.16 -1.44 9.80
C PHE A 237 -9.16 -0.86 10.81
N PHE A 238 -7.98 -0.41 10.35
CA PHE A 238 -6.87 -0.06 11.26
C PHE A 238 -6.93 1.37 11.80
N PHE A 239 -7.42 2.35 11.03
CA PHE A 239 -7.30 3.76 11.42
C PHE A 239 -8.13 4.14 12.66
N PRO A 240 -9.35 3.61 12.87
CA PRO A 240 -10.06 3.83 14.13
C PRO A 240 -9.27 3.36 15.36
N GLN A 241 -8.52 2.26 15.23
CA GLN A 241 -7.71 1.69 16.31
C GLN A 241 -6.47 2.55 16.58
N LEU A 242 -5.80 3.02 15.51
CA LEU A 242 -4.68 3.94 15.60
C LEU A 242 -5.09 5.28 16.22
N ASP A 243 -6.21 5.87 15.78
CA ASP A 243 -6.71 7.13 16.32
C ASP A 243 -7.06 7.00 17.81
N LEU A 244 -7.69 5.89 18.22
CA LEU A 244 -7.95 5.62 19.63
C LEU A 244 -6.65 5.52 20.44
N LEU A 245 -5.63 4.83 19.89
CA LEU A 245 -4.32 4.71 20.53
C LEU A 245 -3.67 6.09 20.71
N PHE A 246 -3.58 6.91 19.66
CA PHE A 246 -2.95 8.22 19.72
C PHE A 246 -3.70 9.20 20.63
N ARG A 247 -5.04 9.18 20.64
CA ARG A 247 -5.83 9.98 21.59
C ARG A 247 -5.63 9.55 23.04
N LYS A 248 -5.45 8.25 23.31
CA LYS A 248 -5.11 7.76 24.66
C LYS A 248 -3.72 8.22 25.07
N THR A 249 -2.74 8.12 24.18
CA THR A 249 -1.37 8.61 24.41
C THR A 249 -1.35 10.11 24.68
N GLU A 250 -2.08 10.91 23.90
CA GLU A 250 -2.19 12.36 24.12
C GLU A 250 -2.74 12.67 25.51
N LYS A 251 -3.85 12.04 25.90
CA LYS A 251 -4.45 12.23 27.24
C LYS A 251 -3.51 11.83 28.37
N TYR A 252 -2.80 10.71 28.21
CA TYR A 252 -1.84 10.23 29.20
C TYR A 252 -0.69 11.23 29.39
N LEU A 253 -0.15 11.77 28.29
CA LEU A 253 0.95 12.74 28.35
C LEU A 253 0.55 14.07 28.98
N VAL A 254 -0.68 14.54 28.75
CA VAL A 254 -1.22 15.74 29.42
C VAL A 254 -1.30 15.51 30.93
N ILE A 255 -1.88 14.39 31.37
CA ILE A 255 -1.99 14.06 32.79
C ILE A 255 -0.60 13.92 33.44
N LYS A 256 0.36 13.29 32.76
CA LYS A 256 1.74 13.15 33.25
C LYS A 256 2.40 14.51 33.43
N GLN A 257 2.15 15.46 32.53
CA GLN A 257 2.67 16.84 32.64
C GLN A 257 2.04 17.63 33.78
N ASP A 258 0.74 17.48 34.03
CA ASP A 258 0.04 18.16 35.12
C ASP A 258 0.42 17.64 36.52
N GLN A 259 1.08 16.47 36.60
CA GLN A 259 1.53 15.84 37.84
C GLN A 259 2.99 16.16 38.23
N ILE A 260 3.73 16.86 37.36
CA ILE A 260 5.13 17.30 37.58
C ILE A 260 5.13 18.77 38.01
#